data_AF-A0A2R8BPI3-F1
#
_entry.id   AF-A0A2R8BPI3-F1
#
_cell.length_a   1.000
_cell.length_b   1.000
_cell.length_c   1.000
_cell.angle_alpha   90.00
_cell.angle_beta   90.00
_cell.angle_gamma   90.00
#
_symmetry.space_group_name_H-M   'P 1'
#
loop_
_entity.id
_entity.type
_entity.pdbx_description
1 polymer ?
#
loop_
_entity_poly.entity_id
_entity_poly.type
_entity_poly.pdbx_seq_one_letter_code
_entity_poly.pdbx_strand_id
1 'polypeptide(L)'
;MSLFSKVAWKEGLFLQPQHLQQADRYLEQLIEARTQVLTPYPWGITALALDTDQAKQSKIGLRRVAGIMADGLAFDAPTNDPLPMPVEVAEDAAGLFVWLTLPEPSQNGQDVGLDEEGATSRFMLASEKVVNNASAMRIEHDLEIAVPRLELSVRKTPKPGYQNIRLARIAEIRDGVITFDETVPPAGLVLAAHPTLQGYLTNVIGWIEAKLQNLARFAADPSAGGGMQALDYLMLMTLNREIGILRHMNALHAVHPEELYRKFIGIAGELSTFNNTTRMAPEYPPYDHTDPKGTIAPIVNDIQHLLSRDVGRAVRLNLNQVRQNSFLAEVADRNLFREATFVIEVETGKPRTQVQQQFPQLAKVGPNTRMSEIVKNNLPGIGLEHLPNPPRQIRVVATNVYFLLDKNTPLWKEFSTAPAIGMHFAGDWPELKLELWAIPEKL
;
A
#
# COMPACT_ATOMS: atom_id res chain seq x y z
N MET A 1 -21.65 43.64 9.40
CA MET A 1 -21.71 43.65 7.92
C MET A 1 -20.85 42.50 7.42
N SER A 2 -21.22 41.82 6.33
CA SER A 2 -20.40 40.72 5.80
C SER A 2 -19.09 41.29 5.23
N LEU A 3 -17.95 40.79 5.73
CA LEU A 3 -16.59 41.14 5.30
C LEU A 3 -16.28 40.82 3.84
N PHE A 4 -17.16 40.07 3.18
CA PHE A 4 -16.97 39.54 1.83
C PHE A 4 -18.11 39.98 0.92
N SER A 5 -18.67 41.16 1.15
CA SER A 5 -19.76 41.69 0.31
C SER A 5 -19.20 42.31 -0.97
N LYS A 6 -19.90 42.13 -2.09
CA LYS A 6 -19.51 42.72 -3.38
C LYS A 6 -19.56 44.24 -3.31
N VAL A 7 -18.50 44.89 -3.79
CA VAL A 7 -18.46 46.36 -3.90
C VAL A 7 -19.42 46.84 -5.00
N ALA A 8 -20.24 47.84 -4.67
CA ALA A 8 -21.14 48.48 -5.60
C ALA A 8 -20.44 49.63 -6.33
N TRP A 9 -19.91 49.35 -7.52
CA TRP A 9 -19.31 50.35 -8.39
C TRP A 9 -20.39 51.20 -9.06
N LYS A 10 -20.55 52.44 -8.61
CA LYS A 10 -21.54 53.39 -9.12
C LYS A 10 -20.85 54.59 -9.75
N GLU A 11 -21.54 55.23 -10.70
CA GLU A 11 -21.07 56.49 -11.29
C GLU A 11 -20.88 57.56 -10.20
N GLY A 12 -19.80 58.32 -10.29
CA GLY A 12 -19.43 59.34 -9.31
C GLY A 12 -18.81 58.82 -8.01
N LEU A 13 -18.55 57.51 -7.88
CA LEU A 13 -17.84 56.95 -6.74
C LEU A 13 -16.37 57.39 -6.72
N PHE A 14 -15.91 57.96 -5.60
CA PHE A 14 -14.50 58.28 -5.38
C PHE A 14 -13.75 57.02 -4.87
N LEU A 15 -12.72 56.60 -5.61
CA LEU A 15 -11.95 55.40 -5.26
C LEU A 15 -11.15 55.60 -3.97
N GLN A 16 -11.22 54.62 -3.09
CA GLN A 16 -10.47 54.59 -1.82
C GLN A 16 -9.90 53.18 -1.64
N PRO A 17 -8.80 52.99 -0.88
CA PRO A 17 -8.18 51.67 -0.68
C PRO A 17 -9.16 50.60 -0.20
N GLN A 18 -10.12 50.97 0.64
CA GLN A 18 -11.14 50.07 1.18
C GLN A 18 -12.01 49.43 0.08
N HIS A 19 -12.24 50.13 -1.03
CA HIS A 19 -12.99 49.57 -2.16
C HIS A 19 -12.22 48.45 -2.84
N LEU A 20 -10.91 48.59 -3.00
CA LEU A 20 -10.06 47.56 -3.61
C LEU A 20 -9.89 46.37 -2.65
N GLN A 21 -9.54 46.63 -1.39
CA GLN A 21 -9.42 45.60 -0.35
C GLN A 21 -10.69 44.78 -0.15
N GLN A 22 -11.86 45.42 -0.21
CA GLN A 22 -13.16 44.74 -0.10
C GLN A 22 -13.49 43.93 -1.38
N ALA A 23 -13.08 44.43 -2.55
CA ALA A 23 -13.24 43.71 -3.81
C ALA A 23 -12.35 42.46 -3.87
N ASP A 24 -11.11 42.55 -3.39
CA ASP A 24 -10.18 41.43 -3.27
C ASP A 24 -10.74 40.36 -2.33
N ARG A 25 -11.13 40.75 -1.11
CA ARG A 25 -11.78 39.83 -0.14
C ARG A 25 -13.03 39.16 -0.71
N TYR A 26 -13.88 39.88 -1.45
CA TYR A 26 -15.04 39.28 -2.11
C TYR A 26 -14.63 38.23 -3.15
N LEU A 27 -13.60 38.52 -3.96
CA LEU A 27 -13.13 37.61 -4.99
C LEU A 27 -12.46 36.36 -4.39
N GLU A 28 -11.59 36.54 -3.41
CA GLU A 28 -10.94 35.45 -2.66
C GLU A 28 -11.99 34.52 -2.03
N GLN A 29 -12.98 35.09 -1.33
CA GLN A 29 -14.07 34.33 -0.73
C GLN A 29 -14.92 33.60 -1.79
N LEU A 30 -15.13 34.21 -2.96
CA LEU A 30 -15.85 33.56 -4.06
C LEU A 30 -15.07 32.38 -4.62
N ILE A 31 -13.74 32.49 -4.74
CA ILE A 31 -12.87 31.39 -5.16
C ILE A 31 -12.95 30.28 -4.12
N GLU A 32 -12.76 30.61 -2.85
CA GLU A 32 -12.76 29.63 -1.75
C GLU A 32 -14.10 28.91 -1.62
N ALA A 33 -15.22 29.64 -1.69
CA ALA A 33 -16.56 29.05 -1.66
C ALA A 33 -16.80 28.09 -2.83
N ARG A 34 -16.15 28.30 -3.98
CA ARG A 34 -16.24 27.39 -5.13
C ARG A 34 -15.28 26.21 -5.01
N THR A 35 -14.09 26.37 -4.44
CA THR A 35 -13.08 25.31 -4.32
C THR A 35 -13.39 24.34 -3.19
N GLN A 36 -13.91 24.82 -2.05
CA GLN A 36 -14.24 24.00 -0.87
C GLN A 36 -15.23 22.86 -1.15
N VAL A 37 -16.06 22.99 -2.17
CA VAL A 37 -17.06 21.98 -2.55
C VAL A 37 -16.59 21.04 -3.66
N LEU A 38 -15.43 21.29 -4.28
CA LEU A 38 -14.92 20.48 -5.40
C LEU A 38 -14.11 19.28 -4.95
N THR A 39 -13.39 19.39 -3.83
CA THR A 39 -12.56 18.31 -3.29
C THR A 39 -12.60 18.34 -1.76
N PRO A 40 -12.62 17.19 -1.08
CA PRO A 40 -12.36 17.14 0.36
C PRO A 40 -10.99 17.76 0.66
N TYR A 41 -10.93 18.62 1.68
CA TYR A 41 -9.69 19.23 2.17
C TYR A 41 -8.87 19.91 1.04
N PRO A 42 -9.34 21.02 0.46
CA PRO A 42 -8.65 21.72 -0.64
C PRO A 42 -7.41 22.50 -0.19
N TRP A 43 -6.72 22.02 0.84
CA TRP A 43 -5.56 22.65 1.46
C TRP A 43 -4.47 21.61 1.76
N GLY A 44 -3.25 22.06 2.02
CA GLY A 44 -2.10 21.21 2.30
C GLY A 44 -0.90 21.52 1.39
N ILE A 45 0.12 20.69 1.50
CA ILE A 45 1.40 20.85 0.81
C ILE A 45 1.35 20.24 -0.59
N THR A 46 1.84 20.97 -1.59
CA THR A 46 2.09 20.45 -2.94
C THR A 46 3.56 20.13 -3.16
N ALA A 47 4.48 20.83 -2.49
CA ALA A 47 5.91 20.55 -2.50
C ALA A 47 6.58 20.96 -1.19
N LEU A 48 7.51 20.13 -0.71
CA LEU A 48 8.30 20.39 0.49
C LEU A 48 9.74 19.91 0.32
N ALA A 49 10.69 20.78 0.64
CA ALA A 49 12.10 20.43 0.77
C ALA A 49 12.68 21.10 2.02
N LEU A 50 13.02 20.29 3.02
CA LEU A 50 13.72 20.73 4.23
C LEU A 50 15.20 21.01 3.91
N ASP A 51 15.80 21.98 4.60
CA ASP A 51 17.22 22.27 4.46
C ASP A 51 18.07 21.39 5.40
N THR A 52 18.64 20.33 4.84
CA THR A 52 19.47 19.38 5.60
C THR A 52 20.80 19.96 6.06
N ASP A 53 21.28 21.06 5.46
CA ASP A 53 22.52 21.71 5.89
C ASP A 53 22.30 22.63 7.10
N GLN A 54 21.12 23.26 7.19
CA GLN A 54 20.67 23.93 8.42
C GLN A 54 20.41 22.92 9.53
N ALA A 55 19.83 21.76 9.20
CA ALA A 55 19.56 20.70 10.18
C ALA A 55 20.82 20.17 10.88
N LYS A 56 21.98 20.19 10.20
CA LYS A 56 23.29 19.85 10.80
C LYS A 56 23.81 20.92 11.78
N GLN A 57 23.22 22.11 11.78
CA GLN A 57 23.62 23.26 12.58
C GLN A 57 22.55 23.63 13.61
N SER A 58 21.78 22.64 14.10
CA SER A 58 20.69 22.83 15.07
C SER A 58 19.61 23.82 14.63
N LYS A 59 19.43 24.01 13.32
CA LYS A 59 18.43 24.91 12.73
C LYS A 59 17.48 24.16 11.81
N ILE A 60 16.22 24.55 11.80
CA ILE A 60 15.27 24.09 10.79
C ILE A 60 15.06 25.21 9.79
N GLY A 61 15.44 24.97 8.54
CA GLY A 61 15.14 25.82 7.40
C GLY A 61 14.45 25.04 6.30
N LEU A 62 13.91 25.77 5.31
CA LEU A 62 13.30 25.19 4.11
C LEU A 62 14.11 25.62 2.89
N ARG A 63 14.22 24.73 1.90
CA ARG A 63 14.68 25.06 0.54
C ARG A 63 13.53 25.33 -0.41
N ARG A 64 12.37 24.73 -0.16
CA ARG A 64 11.15 24.93 -0.92
C ARG A 64 9.93 24.54 -0.09
N VAL A 65 8.86 25.32 -0.19
CA VAL A 65 7.54 24.98 0.36
C VAL A 65 6.45 25.63 -0.49
N ALA A 66 5.50 24.83 -0.97
CA ALA A 66 4.38 25.30 -1.75
C ALA A 66 3.11 24.56 -1.36
N GLY A 67 1.96 25.23 -1.43
CA GLY A 67 0.70 24.67 -0.98
C GLY A 67 -0.40 25.70 -0.83
N ILE A 68 -1.45 25.29 -0.11
CA ILE A 68 -2.61 26.11 0.20
C ILE A 68 -2.90 25.96 1.71
N MET A 69 -3.08 27.07 2.42
CA MET A 69 -3.50 27.09 3.82
C MET A 69 -4.96 26.65 3.96
N ALA A 70 -5.38 26.25 5.18
CA ALA A 70 -6.75 25.77 5.40
C ALA A 70 -7.85 26.81 5.14
N ASP A 71 -7.48 28.10 5.08
CA ASP A 71 -8.36 29.22 4.74
C ASP A 71 -8.31 29.61 3.25
N GLY A 72 -7.59 28.85 2.41
CA GLY A 72 -7.53 29.05 0.96
C GLY A 72 -6.35 29.89 0.47
N LEU A 73 -5.52 30.46 1.36
CA LEU A 73 -4.35 31.24 0.91
C LEU A 73 -3.29 30.31 0.30
N ALA A 74 -3.01 30.49 -0.99
CA ALA A 74 -1.92 29.82 -1.68
C ALA A 74 -0.56 30.46 -1.33
N PHE A 75 0.49 29.64 -1.30
CA PHE A 75 1.87 30.09 -1.12
C PHE A 75 2.84 29.24 -1.95
N ASP A 76 3.94 29.84 -2.40
CA ASP A 76 5.06 29.15 -3.07
C ASP A 76 6.37 29.89 -2.80
N ALA A 77 7.17 29.36 -1.87
CA ALA A 77 8.50 29.86 -1.55
C ALA A 77 9.58 28.86 -2.01
N PRO A 78 10.65 29.29 -2.70
CA PRO A 78 11.05 30.69 -2.94
C PRO A 78 10.49 31.32 -4.24
N THR A 79 9.53 30.68 -4.93
CA THR A 79 9.15 31.07 -6.30
C THR A 79 8.46 32.43 -6.36
N ASN A 80 7.43 32.61 -5.55
CA ASN A 80 6.63 33.83 -5.45
C ASN A 80 6.84 34.54 -4.10
N ASP A 81 7.11 33.75 -3.06
CA ASP A 81 7.23 34.21 -1.68
C ASP A 81 8.65 33.97 -1.14
N PRO A 82 9.14 34.77 -0.17
CA PRO A 82 10.38 34.48 0.53
C PRO A 82 10.24 33.23 1.39
N LEU A 83 11.34 32.49 1.55
CA LEU A 83 11.39 31.37 2.49
C LEU A 83 11.28 31.89 3.93
N PRO A 84 10.55 31.18 4.82
CA PRO A 84 10.47 31.54 6.22
C PRO A 84 11.86 31.51 6.86
N MET A 85 12.09 32.39 7.83
CA MET A 85 13.35 32.43 8.56
C MET A 85 13.61 31.09 9.27
N PRO A 86 14.84 30.54 9.18
CA PRO A 86 15.19 29.33 9.91
C PRO A 86 15.07 29.52 11.42
N VAL A 87 14.65 28.46 12.12
CA VAL A 87 14.43 28.49 13.57
C VAL A 87 15.44 27.59 14.26
N GLU A 88 16.04 28.09 15.34
CA GLU A 88 16.92 27.31 16.22
C GLU A 88 16.12 26.29 17.02
N VAL A 89 16.69 25.11 17.19
CA VAL A 89 16.04 23.97 17.84
C VAL A 89 16.75 23.64 19.13
N ALA A 90 15.99 23.62 20.23
CA ALA A 90 16.50 23.18 21.53
C ALA A 90 16.84 21.69 21.53
N GLU A 91 17.83 21.28 22.32
CA GLU A 91 18.30 19.88 22.38
C GLU A 91 17.20 18.88 22.84
N ASP A 92 16.21 19.36 23.60
CA ASP A 92 15.08 18.57 24.11
C ASP A 92 13.88 18.51 23.15
N ALA A 93 14.01 19.05 21.93
CA ALA A 93 12.93 19.10 20.94
C ALA A 93 12.66 17.76 20.21
N ALA A 94 13.34 16.68 20.58
CA ALA A 94 13.09 15.35 20.03
C ALA A 94 11.62 14.93 20.23
N GLY A 95 10.98 14.45 19.16
CA GLY A 95 9.57 14.08 19.15
C GLY A 95 8.60 15.24 18.92
N LEU A 96 9.06 16.51 18.91
CA LEU A 96 8.24 17.67 18.55
C LEU A 96 8.00 17.74 17.03
N PHE A 97 7.04 18.57 16.64
CA PHE A 97 6.69 18.80 15.25
C PHE A 97 7.19 20.16 14.76
N VAL A 98 7.55 20.19 13.49
CA VAL A 98 7.83 21.39 12.72
C VAL A 98 6.54 21.83 12.05
N TRP A 99 6.14 23.07 12.27
CA TRP A 99 4.94 23.67 11.72
C TRP A 99 5.31 24.83 10.80
N LEU A 100 4.68 24.88 9.63
CA LEU A 100 4.51 26.11 8.87
C LEU A 100 3.34 26.87 9.48
N THR A 101 3.55 28.14 9.82
CA THR A 101 2.52 28.97 10.43
C THR A 101 2.32 30.26 9.67
N LEU A 102 1.09 30.76 9.70
CA LEU A 102 0.69 32.04 9.12
C LEU A 102 -0.33 32.69 10.07
N PRO A 103 -0.19 33.98 10.45
CA PRO A 103 -1.18 34.62 11.32
C PRO A 103 -2.60 34.50 10.78
N GLU A 104 -3.56 34.25 11.66
CA GLU A 104 -4.98 34.25 11.29
C GLU A 104 -5.41 35.63 10.77
N PRO A 105 -6.36 35.68 9.80
CA PRO A 105 -6.87 36.95 9.30
C PRO A 105 -7.58 37.72 10.42
N SER A 106 -7.29 39.01 10.55
CA SER A 106 -7.92 39.87 11.56
C SER A 106 -9.01 40.72 10.93
N GLN A 107 -10.26 40.55 11.38
CA GLN A 107 -11.41 41.23 10.77
C GLN A 107 -11.34 42.77 10.83
N ASN A 108 -10.71 43.31 11.86
CA ASN A 108 -10.57 44.76 12.09
C ASN A 108 -9.11 45.14 12.40
N GLY A 109 -8.17 44.23 12.16
CA GLY A 109 -6.75 44.44 12.40
C GLY A 109 -6.02 44.93 11.17
N GLN A 110 -4.73 45.16 11.34
CA GLN A 110 -3.83 45.46 10.24
C GLN A 110 -3.41 44.15 9.55
N ASP A 111 -3.79 43.99 8.28
CA ASP A 111 -3.43 42.81 7.49
C ASP A 111 -1.97 42.85 6.99
N VAL A 112 -1.50 44.03 6.59
CA VAL A 112 -0.13 44.26 6.06
C VAL A 112 0.67 45.09 7.03
N GLY A 113 1.79 44.56 7.51
CA GLY A 113 2.70 45.22 8.45
C GLY A 113 4.16 45.12 8.01
N LEU A 114 5.02 45.88 8.67
CA LEU A 114 6.46 45.77 8.48
C LEU A 114 6.99 44.43 9.04
N ASP A 115 8.14 44.00 8.57
CA ASP A 115 8.81 42.81 9.10
C ASP A 115 9.59 43.17 10.37
N GLU A 116 8.87 43.28 11.48
CA GLU A 116 9.39 43.62 12.80
C GLU A 116 9.21 42.45 13.78
N GLU A 117 10.07 42.39 14.79
CA GLU A 117 10.00 41.36 15.83
C GLU A 117 8.67 41.43 16.59
N GLY A 118 7.94 40.32 16.64
CA GLY A 118 6.63 40.24 17.29
C GLY A 118 5.46 40.74 16.43
N ALA A 119 5.68 41.10 15.16
CA ALA A 119 4.61 41.45 14.25
C ALA A 119 3.65 40.27 14.02
N THR A 120 2.35 40.54 14.13
CA THR A 120 1.29 39.53 13.92
C THR A 120 0.45 39.82 12.68
N SER A 121 0.92 40.71 11.80
CA SER A 121 0.26 40.98 10.52
C SER A 121 0.36 39.76 9.63
N ARG A 122 -0.75 39.41 8.97
CA ARG A 122 -0.82 38.23 8.09
C ARG A 122 0.13 38.35 6.88
N PHE A 123 0.33 39.58 6.41
CA PHE A 123 1.24 39.90 5.33
C PHE A 123 2.34 40.85 5.79
N MET A 124 3.49 40.74 5.13
CA MET A 124 4.66 41.61 5.23
C MET A 124 4.67 42.58 4.06
N LEU A 125 4.95 43.85 4.34
CA LEU A 125 5.19 44.84 3.31
C LEU A 125 6.55 44.57 2.64
N ALA A 126 6.55 44.44 1.32
CA ALA A 126 7.76 44.34 0.53
C ALA A 126 7.69 45.29 -0.68
N SER A 127 8.82 45.51 -1.35
CA SER A 127 8.92 46.33 -2.55
C SER A 127 9.42 45.49 -3.71
N GLU A 128 8.73 45.55 -4.85
CA GLU A 128 9.08 44.82 -6.07
C GLU A 128 9.13 45.76 -7.28
N LYS A 129 10.11 45.54 -8.17
CA LYS A 129 10.20 46.26 -9.44
C LYS A 129 9.37 45.57 -10.50
N VAL A 130 8.27 46.20 -10.91
CA VAL A 130 7.37 45.67 -11.93
C VAL A 130 7.58 46.40 -13.25
N VAL A 131 7.71 45.63 -14.33
CA VAL A 131 7.83 46.15 -15.70
C VAL A 131 6.44 46.35 -16.30
N ASN A 132 6.23 47.46 -17.01
CA ASN A 132 5.03 47.66 -17.81
C ASN A 132 5.08 46.83 -19.11
N ASN A 133 4.50 45.64 -19.08
CA ASN A 133 4.42 44.73 -20.24
C ASN A 133 3.47 45.22 -21.36
N ALA A 134 2.69 46.28 -21.13
CA ALA A 134 1.86 46.91 -22.16
C ALA A 134 2.61 48.01 -22.95
N SER A 135 3.85 48.34 -22.56
CA SER A 135 4.68 49.35 -23.20
C SER A 135 5.75 48.71 -24.09
N ALA A 136 5.99 49.29 -25.28
CA ALA A 136 7.10 48.90 -26.15
C ALA A 136 8.47 49.31 -25.57
N MET A 137 8.50 50.29 -24.66
CA MET A 137 9.68 50.67 -23.90
C MET A 137 9.68 49.94 -22.56
N ARG A 138 10.85 49.44 -22.13
CA ARG A 138 11.03 48.85 -20.80
C ARG A 138 10.98 49.95 -19.74
N ILE A 139 9.80 50.12 -19.15
CA ILE A 139 9.55 51.04 -18.04
C ILE A 139 9.34 50.20 -16.79
N GLU A 140 10.14 50.46 -15.76
CA GLU A 140 10.07 49.80 -14.45
C GLU A 140 9.47 50.75 -13.42
N HIS A 141 8.69 50.21 -12.48
CA HIS A 141 8.12 50.94 -11.36
C HIS A 141 8.26 50.12 -10.07
N ASP A 142 8.72 50.77 -9.00
CA ASP A 142 8.74 50.16 -7.66
C ASP A 142 7.31 50.14 -7.11
N LEU A 143 6.78 48.95 -6.85
CA LEU A 143 5.48 48.73 -6.24
C LEU A 143 5.65 48.13 -4.86
N GLU A 144 4.88 48.64 -3.90
CA GLU A 144 4.70 47.99 -2.61
C GLU A 144 3.73 46.80 -2.77
N ILE A 145 4.16 45.64 -2.30
CA ILE A 145 3.41 44.38 -2.37
C ILE A 145 3.23 43.79 -0.97
N ALA A 146 2.19 42.97 -0.82
CA ALA A 146 1.89 42.25 0.41
C ALA A 146 2.29 40.77 0.24
N VAL A 147 3.25 40.33 1.04
CA VAL A 147 3.82 38.98 0.99
C VAL A 147 3.34 38.17 2.19
N PRO A 148 2.88 36.91 2.04
CA PRO A 148 2.45 36.09 3.17
C PRO A 148 3.53 35.97 4.25
N ARG A 149 3.18 36.19 5.52
CA ARG A 149 4.08 36.01 6.67
C ARG A 149 4.18 34.53 7.04
N LEU A 150 4.88 33.76 6.20
CA LEU A 150 5.21 32.38 6.49
C LEU A 150 6.29 32.32 7.59
N GLU A 151 6.00 31.55 8.63
CA GLU A 151 6.90 31.33 9.76
C GLU A 151 7.09 29.84 10.02
N LEU A 152 8.22 29.48 10.62
CA LEU A 152 8.43 28.16 11.18
C LEU A 152 8.22 28.17 12.69
N SER A 153 7.67 27.09 13.24
CA SER A 153 7.65 26.90 14.68
C SER A 153 7.84 25.42 15.06
N VAL A 154 8.54 25.17 16.16
CA VAL A 154 8.78 23.83 16.70
C VAL A 154 7.94 23.65 17.95
N ARG A 155 6.88 22.85 17.86
CA ARG A 155 5.89 22.71 18.95
C ARG A 155 5.26 21.32 18.94
N LYS A 156 4.77 20.89 20.11
CA LYS A 156 3.95 19.67 20.22
C LYS A 156 2.56 19.85 19.61
N THR A 157 1.99 21.04 19.74
CA THR A 157 0.63 21.37 19.29
C THR A 157 0.63 22.62 18.39
N PRO A 158 -0.41 22.81 17.56
CA PRO A 158 -0.57 24.01 16.74
C PRO A 158 -0.38 25.32 17.53
N LYS A 159 0.18 26.34 16.88
CA LYS A 159 0.33 27.71 17.42
C LYS A 159 -1.05 28.41 17.43
N PRO A 160 -1.60 28.79 18.59
CA PRO A 160 -2.90 29.47 18.65
C PRO A 160 -2.86 30.85 17.97
N GLY A 161 -3.94 31.24 17.29
CA GLY A 161 -4.02 32.49 16.53
C GLY A 161 -3.30 32.47 15.18
N TYR A 162 -2.91 31.26 14.72
CA TYR A 162 -2.24 31.04 13.46
C TYR A 162 -2.92 29.90 12.71
N GLN A 163 -2.91 29.98 11.39
CA GLN A 163 -3.04 28.81 10.52
C GLN A 163 -1.79 27.94 10.67
N ASN A 164 -1.96 26.62 10.67
CA ASN A 164 -0.88 25.68 10.94
C ASN A 164 -0.90 24.51 9.96
N ILE A 165 0.23 24.22 9.32
CA ILE A 165 0.45 22.97 8.58
C ILE A 165 1.66 22.26 9.17
N ARG A 166 1.47 21.02 9.63
CA ARG A 166 2.55 20.16 10.10
C ARG A 166 3.43 19.79 8.90
N LEU A 167 4.72 20.14 8.95
CA LEU A 167 5.68 19.83 7.89
C LEU A 167 6.43 18.53 8.14
N ALA A 168 6.91 18.33 9.38
CA ALA A 168 7.76 17.21 9.75
C ALA A 168 7.70 16.94 11.25
N ARG A 169 8.24 15.78 11.66
CA ARG A 169 8.49 15.43 13.06
C ARG A 169 9.98 15.26 13.29
N ILE A 170 10.49 15.80 14.39
CA ILE A 170 11.88 15.58 14.80
C ILE A 170 11.97 14.19 15.41
N ALA A 171 12.76 13.30 14.80
CA ALA A 171 13.01 11.96 15.33
C ALA A 171 14.03 12.01 16.46
N GLU A 172 15.16 12.67 16.21
CA GLU A 172 16.30 12.67 17.10
C GLU A 172 17.16 13.92 16.90
N ILE A 173 17.86 14.33 17.95
CA ILE A 173 18.90 15.36 17.92
C ILE A 173 20.15 14.76 18.56
N ARG A 174 21.28 14.73 17.82
CA ARG A 174 22.59 14.25 18.31
C ARG A 174 23.68 15.21 17.91
N ASP A 175 24.49 15.66 18.88
CA ASP A 175 25.60 16.59 18.65
C ASP A 175 25.20 17.83 17.82
N GLY A 176 23.98 18.35 18.08
CA GLY A 176 23.39 19.47 17.35
C GLY A 176 22.85 19.15 15.95
N VAL A 177 22.95 17.90 15.48
CA VAL A 177 22.38 17.45 14.20
C VAL A 177 20.95 16.95 14.40
N ILE A 178 20.00 17.53 13.65
CA ILE A 178 18.58 17.19 13.68
C ILE A 178 18.30 16.12 12.62
N THR A 179 17.64 15.04 13.03
CA THR A 179 17.12 14.00 12.12
C THR A 179 15.59 13.99 12.14
N PHE A 180 14.96 13.95 10.98
CA PHE A 180 13.50 13.94 10.84
C PHE A 180 12.96 12.51 10.74
N ASP A 181 11.74 12.29 11.24
CA ASP A 181 11.00 11.05 11.07
C ASP A 181 10.38 11.00 9.66
N GLU A 182 11.08 10.38 8.71
CA GLU A 182 10.65 10.28 7.30
C GLU A 182 9.32 9.52 7.13
N THR A 183 8.86 8.79 8.15
CA THR A 183 7.60 8.04 8.06
C THR A 183 6.37 8.90 8.35
N VAL A 184 6.55 10.16 8.77
CA VAL A 184 5.47 11.11 9.12
C VAL A 184 5.33 12.17 8.01
N PRO A 185 4.50 11.94 6.99
CA PRO A 185 4.24 12.95 5.97
C PRO A 185 3.41 14.14 6.50
N PRO A 186 3.52 15.31 5.86
CA PRO A 186 2.63 16.45 6.09
C PRO A 186 1.22 16.17 5.53
N ALA A 187 0.27 17.05 5.87
CA ALA A 187 -0.99 17.16 5.14
C ALA A 187 -0.69 17.57 3.69
N GLY A 188 -0.84 16.65 2.74
CA GLY A 188 -0.46 16.85 1.35
C GLY A 188 -1.66 17.01 0.43
N LEU A 189 -1.61 17.97 -0.50
CA LEU A 189 -2.59 18.11 -1.58
C LEU A 189 -2.37 17.12 -2.71
N VAL A 190 -1.13 16.67 -2.88
CA VAL A 190 -0.74 15.66 -3.88
C VAL A 190 0.17 14.61 -3.26
N LEU A 191 0.11 13.37 -3.74
CA LEU A 191 0.99 12.29 -3.25
C LEU A 191 2.48 12.63 -3.39
N ALA A 192 2.86 13.33 -4.46
CA ALA A 192 4.24 13.76 -4.72
C ALA A 192 4.79 14.77 -3.71
N ALA A 193 3.95 15.34 -2.83
CA ALA A 193 4.37 16.29 -1.81
C ALA A 193 5.33 15.67 -0.79
N HIS A 194 5.29 14.34 -0.60
CA HIS A 194 6.16 13.64 0.32
C HIS A 194 6.46 12.20 -0.15
N PRO A 195 7.73 11.72 -0.09
CA PRO A 195 8.09 10.39 -0.55
C PRO A 195 7.25 9.25 0.05
N THR A 196 6.90 9.33 1.33
CA THR A 196 6.07 8.34 2.02
C THR A 196 4.65 8.25 1.47
N LEU A 197 4.02 9.38 1.07
CA LEU A 197 2.70 9.37 0.47
C LEU A 197 2.73 8.71 -0.91
N GLN A 198 3.71 9.06 -1.75
CA GLN A 198 3.94 8.39 -3.03
C GLN A 198 4.26 6.91 -2.85
N GLY A 199 5.06 6.59 -1.83
CA GLY A 199 5.49 5.24 -1.47
C GLY A 199 4.32 4.32 -1.15
N TYR A 200 3.28 4.82 -0.48
CA TYR A 200 2.08 4.03 -0.23
C TYR A 200 1.43 3.51 -1.52
N LEU A 201 1.32 4.37 -2.55
CA LEU A 201 0.78 3.97 -3.85
C LEU A 201 1.71 2.99 -4.58
N THR A 202 3.00 3.32 -4.69
CA THR A 202 3.95 2.51 -5.46
C THR A 202 4.19 1.14 -4.84
N ASN A 203 4.21 1.04 -3.51
CA ASN A 203 4.36 -0.23 -2.80
C ASN A 203 3.17 -1.15 -3.05
N VAL A 204 1.93 -0.64 -2.93
CA VAL A 204 0.72 -1.44 -3.18
C VAL A 204 0.66 -1.89 -4.64
N ILE A 205 1.03 -1.03 -5.60
CA ILE A 205 1.18 -1.42 -7.02
C ILE A 205 2.15 -2.60 -7.14
N GLY A 206 3.35 -2.49 -6.57
CA GLY A 206 4.37 -3.54 -6.66
C GLY A 206 3.91 -4.87 -6.05
N TRP A 207 3.24 -4.85 -4.90
CA TRP A 207 2.72 -6.08 -4.27
C TRP A 207 1.60 -6.72 -5.08
N ILE A 208 0.69 -5.91 -5.63
CA ILE A 208 -0.39 -6.41 -6.49
C ILE A 208 0.21 -7.03 -7.77
N GLU A 209 1.17 -6.37 -8.41
CA GLU A 209 1.84 -6.89 -9.60
C GLU A 209 2.56 -8.21 -9.33
N ALA A 210 3.27 -8.31 -8.21
CA ALA A 210 3.92 -9.55 -7.81
C ALA A 210 2.90 -10.69 -7.62
N LYS A 211 1.77 -10.42 -6.95
CA LYS A 211 0.71 -11.43 -6.76
C LYS A 211 0.03 -11.81 -8.07
N LEU A 212 -0.23 -10.84 -8.96
CA LEU A 212 -0.77 -11.07 -10.30
C LEU A 212 0.15 -11.95 -11.16
N GLN A 213 1.45 -11.66 -11.19
CA GLN A 213 2.42 -12.47 -11.92
C GLN A 213 2.46 -13.91 -11.41
N ASN A 214 2.37 -14.09 -10.08
CA ASN A 214 2.29 -15.40 -9.47
C ASN A 214 1.01 -16.14 -9.92
N LEU A 215 -0.16 -15.51 -9.81
CA LEU A 215 -1.44 -16.10 -10.22
C LEU A 215 -1.51 -16.43 -11.72
N ALA A 216 -1.01 -15.56 -12.58
CA ALA A 216 -1.06 -15.72 -14.03
C ALA A 216 -0.28 -16.95 -14.53
N ARG A 217 0.79 -17.36 -13.84
CA ARG A 217 1.56 -18.57 -14.17
C ARG A 217 0.68 -19.83 -14.08
N PHE A 218 -0.19 -19.92 -13.09
CA PHE A 218 -1.11 -21.05 -12.92
C PHE A 218 -2.27 -21.04 -13.93
N ALA A 219 -2.63 -19.86 -14.45
CA ALA A 219 -3.64 -19.76 -15.49
C ALA A 219 -3.12 -20.28 -16.85
N ALA A 220 -1.83 -20.09 -17.13
CA ALA A 220 -1.22 -20.44 -18.41
C ALA A 220 -0.89 -21.95 -18.55
N ASP A 221 -0.70 -22.66 -17.44
CA ASP A 221 -0.42 -24.10 -17.44
C ASP A 221 -1.43 -24.87 -16.57
N PRO A 222 -2.54 -25.36 -17.16
CA PRO A 222 -3.53 -26.18 -16.48
C PRO A 222 -2.98 -27.51 -15.94
N SER A 223 -1.81 -27.94 -16.42
CA SER A 223 -1.19 -29.23 -16.07
C SER A 223 -0.16 -29.13 -14.95
N ALA A 224 0.45 -27.95 -14.74
CA ALA A 224 1.35 -27.69 -13.63
C ALA A 224 0.60 -27.49 -12.31
N GLY A 225 0.93 -28.29 -11.30
CA GLY A 225 0.62 -27.96 -9.90
C GLY A 225 -0.86 -27.94 -9.52
N GLY A 226 -1.76 -28.47 -10.35
CA GLY A 226 -3.20 -28.58 -10.06
C GLY A 226 -4.10 -27.50 -10.65
N GLY A 227 -3.57 -26.63 -11.50
CA GLY A 227 -4.34 -25.59 -12.19
C GLY A 227 -4.87 -24.50 -11.25
N MET A 228 -5.38 -23.43 -11.84
CA MET A 228 -5.94 -22.30 -11.11
C MET A 228 -7.27 -22.66 -10.44
N GLN A 229 -7.40 -22.45 -9.13
CA GLN A 229 -8.63 -22.74 -8.38
C GLN A 229 -9.65 -21.61 -8.53
N ALA A 230 -10.92 -21.87 -8.21
CA ALA A 230 -11.99 -20.86 -8.29
C ALA A 230 -11.68 -19.58 -7.49
N LEU A 231 -11.08 -19.73 -6.30
CA LEU A 231 -10.65 -18.60 -5.46
C LEU A 231 -9.51 -17.80 -6.11
N ASP A 232 -8.60 -18.47 -6.82
CA ASP A 232 -7.50 -17.81 -7.53
C ASP A 232 -8.04 -16.94 -8.66
N TYR A 233 -9.07 -17.39 -9.39
CA TYR A 233 -9.73 -16.57 -10.41
C TYR A 233 -10.42 -15.33 -9.82
N LEU A 234 -11.07 -15.47 -8.67
CA LEU A 234 -11.69 -14.33 -7.98
C LEU A 234 -10.64 -13.31 -7.53
N MET A 235 -9.52 -13.77 -6.96
CA MET A 235 -8.40 -12.90 -6.58
C MET A 235 -7.77 -12.25 -7.81
N LEU A 236 -7.52 -13.02 -8.88
CA LEU A 236 -6.97 -12.50 -10.12
C LEU A 236 -7.87 -11.43 -10.75
N MET A 237 -9.18 -11.64 -10.78
CA MET A 237 -10.14 -10.67 -11.30
C MET A 237 -10.16 -9.40 -10.44
N THR A 238 -10.18 -9.55 -9.11
CA THR A 238 -10.10 -8.46 -8.14
C THR A 238 -8.86 -7.62 -8.40
N LEU A 239 -7.67 -8.23 -8.39
CA LEU A 239 -6.41 -7.53 -8.58
C LEU A 239 -6.25 -6.90 -9.96
N ASN A 240 -6.72 -7.56 -11.03
CA ASN A 240 -6.66 -7.01 -12.39
C ASN A 240 -7.54 -5.77 -12.56
N ARG A 241 -8.68 -5.69 -11.86
CA ARG A 241 -9.51 -4.47 -11.87
C ARG A 241 -8.79 -3.31 -11.20
N GLU A 242 -8.14 -3.58 -10.08
CA GLU A 242 -7.55 -2.55 -9.23
C GLU A 242 -6.23 -2.01 -9.80
N ILE A 243 -5.38 -2.88 -10.37
CA ILE A 243 -4.04 -2.50 -10.83
C ILE A 243 -4.06 -1.41 -11.92
N GLY A 244 -5.03 -1.45 -12.85
CA GLY A 244 -5.15 -0.45 -13.91
C GLY A 244 -5.45 0.95 -13.35
N ILE A 245 -6.33 1.02 -12.35
CA ILE A 245 -6.70 2.28 -11.67
C ILE A 245 -5.49 2.82 -10.90
N LEU A 246 -4.79 1.98 -10.14
CA LEU A 246 -3.62 2.41 -9.37
C LEU A 246 -2.48 2.90 -10.27
N ARG A 247 -2.21 2.21 -11.38
CA ARG A 247 -1.23 2.66 -12.39
C ARG A 247 -1.61 4.00 -13.00
N HIS A 248 -2.90 4.21 -13.29
CA HIS A 248 -3.39 5.50 -13.77
C HIS A 248 -3.15 6.60 -12.73
N MET A 249 -3.53 6.36 -11.46
CA MET A 249 -3.26 7.31 -10.36
C MET A 249 -1.77 7.64 -10.25
N ASN A 250 -0.88 6.64 -10.37
CA ASN A 250 0.57 6.86 -10.30
C ASN A 250 1.13 7.66 -11.49
N ALA A 251 0.42 7.68 -12.62
CA ALA A 251 0.79 8.47 -13.80
C ALA A 251 0.20 9.89 -13.78
N LEU A 252 -0.75 10.18 -12.89
CA LEU A 252 -1.31 11.52 -12.73
C LEU A 252 -0.33 12.42 -11.99
N HIS A 253 -0.30 13.70 -12.39
CA HIS A 253 0.55 14.71 -11.74
C HIS A 253 0.02 15.11 -10.34
N ALA A 254 -1.29 15.02 -10.15
CA ALA A 254 -1.95 15.42 -8.92
C ALA A 254 -2.99 14.37 -8.53
N VAL A 255 -2.73 13.68 -7.43
CA VAL A 255 -3.67 12.77 -6.77
C VAL A 255 -3.75 13.17 -5.31
N HIS A 256 -4.95 13.52 -4.85
CA HIS A 256 -5.17 13.87 -3.46
C HIS A 256 -5.08 12.60 -2.57
N PRO A 257 -4.47 12.64 -1.37
CA PRO A 257 -4.32 11.43 -0.56
C PRO A 257 -5.64 10.84 -0.05
N GLU A 258 -6.73 11.61 0.01
CA GLU A 258 -8.08 11.06 0.30
C GLU A 258 -8.54 10.09 -0.79
N GLU A 259 -8.25 10.39 -2.06
CA GLU A 259 -8.59 9.51 -3.19
C GLU A 259 -7.83 8.17 -3.08
N LEU A 260 -6.58 8.22 -2.63
CA LEU A 260 -5.79 7.03 -2.32
C LEU A 260 -6.40 6.24 -1.17
N TYR A 261 -6.75 6.90 -0.07
CA TYR A 261 -7.40 6.29 1.08
C TYR A 261 -8.70 5.58 0.65
N ARG A 262 -9.57 6.26 -0.09
CA ARG A 262 -10.84 5.71 -0.61
C ARG A 262 -10.62 4.45 -1.45
N LYS A 263 -9.57 4.45 -2.27
CA LYS A 263 -9.23 3.28 -3.09
C LYS A 263 -8.71 2.13 -2.23
N PHE A 264 -7.86 2.43 -1.25
CA PHE A 264 -7.22 1.43 -0.39
C PHE A 264 -8.19 0.73 0.55
N ILE A 265 -9.18 1.44 1.13
CA ILE A 265 -10.21 0.78 1.93
C ILE A 265 -11.03 -0.21 1.10
N GLY A 266 -11.29 0.10 -0.18
CA GLY A 266 -11.96 -0.80 -1.11
C GLY A 266 -11.13 -2.07 -1.38
N ILE A 267 -9.85 -1.89 -1.71
CA ILE A 267 -8.92 -3.00 -1.94
C ILE A 267 -8.80 -3.88 -0.69
N ALA A 268 -8.59 -3.30 0.49
CA ALA A 268 -8.47 -4.03 1.73
C ALA A 268 -9.77 -4.80 2.07
N GLY A 269 -10.94 -4.20 1.82
CA GLY A 269 -12.24 -4.85 1.98
C GLY A 269 -12.41 -6.08 1.08
N GLU A 270 -12.03 -5.97 -0.19
CA GLU A 270 -12.10 -7.10 -1.14
C GLU A 270 -11.08 -8.18 -0.83
N LEU A 271 -9.85 -7.80 -0.48
CA LEU A 271 -8.82 -8.76 -0.06
C LEU A 271 -9.20 -9.50 1.23
N SER A 272 -9.99 -8.86 2.10
CA SER A 272 -10.48 -9.50 3.33
C SER A 272 -11.38 -10.70 3.05
N THR A 273 -12.01 -10.79 1.87
CA THR A 273 -12.82 -11.97 1.49
C THR A 273 -12.01 -13.27 1.43
N PHE A 274 -10.70 -13.17 1.19
CA PHE A 274 -9.77 -14.30 1.13
C PHE A 274 -9.15 -14.65 2.49
N ASN A 275 -9.51 -13.92 3.56
CA ASN A 275 -9.06 -14.21 4.92
C ASN A 275 -9.73 -15.48 5.47
N ASN A 276 -9.07 -16.18 6.41
CA ASN A 276 -9.61 -17.41 7.01
C ASN A 276 -10.51 -17.16 8.23
N THR A 277 -10.42 -15.97 8.83
CA THR A 277 -11.11 -15.65 10.10
C THR A 277 -12.48 -15.01 9.88
N THR A 278 -12.53 -13.71 9.56
CA THR A 278 -13.78 -12.94 9.54
C THR A 278 -14.41 -12.85 8.16
N ARG A 279 -13.59 -12.82 7.10
CA ARG A 279 -14.03 -12.64 5.69
C ARG A 279 -14.89 -11.40 5.42
N MET A 280 -14.86 -10.44 6.34
CA MET A 280 -15.59 -9.19 6.24
C MET A 280 -14.60 -8.03 6.11
N ALA A 281 -15.03 -6.97 5.44
CA ALA A 281 -14.26 -5.75 5.34
C ALA A 281 -14.01 -5.19 6.76
N PRO A 282 -12.77 -4.84 7.10
CA PRO A 282 -12.46 -4.17 8.36
C PRO A 282 -13.08 -2.78 8.39
N GLU A 283 -13.42 -2.32 9.60
CA GLU A 283 -13.90 -0.96 9.82
C GLU A 283 -12.68 -0.05 10.04
N TYR A 284 -12.41 0.82 9.07
CA TYR A 284 -11.36 1.83 9.16
C TYR A 284 -11.93 3.15 9.69
N PRO A 285 -11.17 3.91 10.50
CA PRO A 285 -11.60 5.22 10.94
C PRO A 285 -11.69 6.19 9.75
N PRO A 286 -12.53 7.24 9.81
CA PRO A 286 -12.62 8.25 8.77
C PRO A 286 -11.26 8.86 8.41
N TYR A 287 -11.11 9.31 7.16
CA TYR A 287 -9.89 9.97 6.70
C TYR A 287 -9.60 11.25 7.49
N ASP A 288 -8.46 11.28 8.19
CA ASP A 288 -7.93 12.47 8.85
C ASP A 288 -6.79 13.07 8.01
N HIS A 289 -7.06 14.21 7.38
CA HIS A 289 -6.09 14.91 6.54
C HIS A 289 -4.89 15.45 7.33
N THR A 290 -5.08 15.73 8.63
CA THR A 290 -4.02 16.25 9.49
C THR A 290 -3.06 15.16 9.97
N ASP A 291 -3.50 13.90 9.94
CA ASP A 291 -2.66 12.75 10.24
C ASP A 291 -2.68 11.63 9.17
N PRO A 292 -2.02 11.86 8.01
CA PRO A 292 -2.01 10.87 6.94
C PRO A 292 -1.31 9.57 7.32
N LYS A 293 -0.32 9.61 8.23
CA LYS A 293 0.37 8.40 8.73
C LYS A 293 -0.59 7.49 9.49
N GLY A 294 -1.24 8.03 10.53
CA GLY A 294 -2.18 7.27 11.36
C GLY A 294 -3.37 6.73 10.57
N THR A 295 -3.73 7.41 9.48
CA THR A 295 -4.90 7.05 8.68
C THR A 295 -4.57 6.05 7.55
N ILE A 296 -3.53 6.30 6.74
CA ILE A 296 -3.26 5.51 5.51
C ILE A 296 -2.37 4.30 5.81
N ALA A 297 -1.36 4.44 6.67
CA ALA A 297 -0.37 3.38 6.90
C ALA A 297 -0.98 2.06 7.41
N PRO A 298 -1.97 2.04 8.32
CA PRO A 298 -2.60 0.80 8.76
C PRO A 298 -3.22 0.01 7.60
N ILE A 299 -3.89 0.69 6.66
CA ILE A 299 -4.54 0.06 5.51
C ILE A 299 -3.49 -0.53 4.56
N VAL A 300 -2.38 0.20 4.34
CA VAL A 300 -1.26 -0.28 3.51
C VAL A 300 -0.67 -1.57 4.10
N ASN A 301 -0.46 -1.61 5.42
CA ASN A 301 0.03 -2.79 6.12
C ASN A 301 -0.93 -3.98 6.00
N ASP A 302 -2.23 -3.73 6.14
CA ASP A 302 -3.26 -4.77 5.96
C ASP A 302 -3.27 -5.32 4.53
N ILE A 303 -3.19 -4.46 3.52
CA ILE A 303 -3.09 -4.87 2.11
C ILE A 303 -1.85 -5.74 1.89
N GLN A 304 -0.69 -5.31 2.40
CA GLN A 304 0.56 -6.06 2.29
C GLN A 304 0.39 -7.47 2.87
N HIS A 305 -0.10 -7.53 4.10
CA HIS A 305 -0.27 -8.78 4.83
C HIS A 305 -1.29 -9.70 4.13
N LEU A 306 -2.42 -9.17 3.67
CA LEU A 306 -3.43 -9.94 2.93
C LEU A 306 -2.91 -10.48 1.59
N LEU A 307 -2.10 -9.70 0.86
CA LEU A 307 -1.49 -10.16 -0.39
C LEU A 307 -0.38 -11.19 -0.17
N SER A 308 0.37 -11.06 0.93
CA SER A 308 1.47 -11.97 1.26
C SER A 308 1.01 -13.38 1.65
N ARG A 309 -0.26 -13.53 2.06
CA ARG A 309 -0.81 -14.83 2.42
C ARG A 309 -0.94 -15.71 1.19
N ASP A 310 -0.32 -16.87 1.25
CA ASP A 310 -0.58 -17.93 0.29
C ASP A 310 -1.71 -18.80 0.82
N VAL A 311 -2.75 -18.94 0.00
CA VAL A 311 -3.84 -19.88 0.26
C VAL A 311 -3.22 -21.25 0.07
N GLY A 312 -2.75 -21.90 1.14
CA GLY A 312 -1.98 -23.16 1.13
C GLY A 312 -2.45 -24.10 0.02
N ARG A 313 -1.68 -24.11 -1.07
CA ARG A 313 -2.05 -24.79 -2.31
C ARG A 313 -1.60 -26.23 -2.23
N ALA A 314 -2.45 -27.13 -2.73
CA ALA A 314 -2.00 -28.46 -3.04
C ALA A 314 -0.96 -28.40 -4.17
N VAL A 315 0.20 -28.98 -3.94
CA VAL A 315 1.25 -29.14 -4.94
C VAL A 315 1.04 -30.48 -5.63
N ARG A 316 0.71 -30.46 -6.93
CA ARG A 316 0.73 -31.68 -7.74
C ARG A 316 2.18 -32.11 -7.98
N LEU A 317 2.50 -33.34 -7.62
CA LEU A 317 3.78 -33.97 -7.83
C LEU A 317 3.73 -34.82 -9.10
N ASN A 318 4.64 -34.55 -10.03
CA ASN A 318 4.71 -35.27 -11.30
C ASN A 318 5.13 -36.72 -11.06
N LEU A 319 4.27 -37.66 -11.43
CA LEU A 319 4.55 -39.09 -11.40
C LEU A 319 5.18 -39.52 -12.72
N ASN A 320 6.49 -39.73 -12.70
CA ASN A 320 7.23 -40.23 -13.85
C ASN A 320 7.25 -41.76 -13.81
N GLN A 321 6.77 -42.40 -14.88
CA GLN A 321 6.85 -43.85 -15.01
C GLN A 321 8.29 -44.25 -15.33
N VAL A 322 8.95 -44.92 -14.38
CA VAL A 322 10.36 -45.34 -14.52
C VAL A 322 10.44 -46.75 -15.11
N ARG A 323 9.47 -47.61 -14.81
CA ARG A 323 9.32 -48.97 -15.34
C ARG A 323 7.83 -49.33 -15.43
N GLN A 324 7.52 -50.47 -16.05
CA GLN A 324 6.15 -50.99 -16.03
C GLN A 324 5.65 -51.08 -14.57
N ASN A 325 4.46 -50.51 -14.34
CA ASN A 325 3.80 -50.41 -13.03
C ASN A 325 4.65 -49.78 -11.90
N SER A 326 5.69 -49.00 -12.23
CA SER A 326 6.58 -48.37 -11.25
C SER A 326 6.75 -46.89 -11.56
N PHE A 327 6.38 -46.05 -10.60
CA PHE A 327 6.34 -44.60 -10.73
C PHE A 327 7.21 -43.94 -9.66
N LEU A 328 7.73 -42.77 -10.00
CA LEU A 328 8.55 -41.95 -9.12
C LEU A 328 8.04 -40.52 -9.15
N ALA A 329 7.83 -39.94 -7.97
CA ALA A 329 7.55 -38.51 -7.79
C ALA A 329 8.69 -37.85 -7.03
N GLU A 330 9.44 -37.00 -7.72
CA GLU A 330 10.46 -36.16 -7.08
C GLU A 330 9.79 -35.02 -6.32
N VAL A 331 10.27 -34.79 -5.09
CA VAL A 331 9.75 -33.74 -4.21
C VAL A 331 10.84 -32.69 -4.04
N ALA A 332 10.76 -31.63 -4.86
CA ALA A 332 11.77 -30.57 -4.89
C ALA A 332 11.89 -29.83 -3.54
N ASP A 333 10.76 -29.49 -2.92
CA ASP A 333 10.73 -28.93 -1.57
C ASP A 333 10.60 -30.04 -0.53
N ARG A 334 11.71 -30.36 0.13
CA ARG A 334 11.78 -31.43 1.14
C ARG A 334 11.00 -31.09 2.41
N ASN A 335 10.66 -29.81 2.65
CA ASN A 335 9.83 -29.44 3.79
C ASN A 335 8.42 -30.04 3.68
N LEU A 336 7.93 -30.31 2.48
CA LEU A 336 6.63 -30.97 2.25
C LEU A 336 6.52 -32.32 2.97
N PHE A 337 7.60 -33.11 3.09
CA PHE A 337 7.56 -34.37 3.85
C PHE A 337 7.23 -34.20 5.33
N ARG A 338 7.56 -33.04 5.90
CA ARG A 338 7.29 -32.67 7.28
C ARG A 338 5.96 -31.94 7.41
N GLU A 339 5.67 -31.04 6.48
CA GLU A 339 4.65 -30.00 6.63
C GLU A 339 3.44 -30.20 5.72
N ALA A 340 3.41 -31.23 4.86
CA ALA A 340 2.31 -31.44 3.92
C ALA A 340 1.75 -32.86 3.98
N THR A 341 0.44 -32.99 3.94
CA THR A 341 -0.28 -34.25 3.81
C THR A 341 -0.21 -34.74 2.36
N PHE A 342 0.10 -36.01 2.13
CA PHE A 342 0.20 -36.57 0.77
C PHE A 342 -1.05 -37.40 0.43
N VAL A 343 -1.64 -37.13 -0.73
CA VAL A 343 -2.85 -37.80 -1.23
C VAL A 343 -2.60 -38.32 -2.64
N ILE A 344 -2.93 -39.59 -2.88
CA ILE A 344 -2.94 -40.21 -4.20
C ILE A 344 -4.36 -40.19 -4.71
N GLU A 345 -4.53 -39.70 -5.93
CA GLU A 345 -5.74 -39.81 -6.72
C GLU A 345 -5.59 -40.93 -7.74
N VAL A 346 -6.56 -41.84 -7.76
CA VAL A 346 -6.57 -43.03 -8.60
C VAL A 346 -7.78 -43.02 -9.53
N GLU A 347 -7.51 -43.04 -10.83
CA GLU A 347 -8.49 -43.26 -11.90
C GLU A 347 -8.14 -44.58 -12.62
N THR A 348 -9.12 -45.46 -12.82
CA THR A 348 -8.94 -46.74 -13.52
C THR A 348 -10.30 -47.25 -13.97
N GLY A 349 -10.33 -48.15 -14.97
CA GLY A 349 -11.55 -48.79 -15.45
C GLY A 349 -12.23 -49.76 -14.46
N LYS A 350 -11.71 -49.93 -13.24
CA LYS A 350 -12.31 -50.79 -12.21
C LYS A 350 -13.41 -50.09 -11.41
N PRO A 351 -14.42 -50.82 -10.90
CA PRO A 351 -15.40 -50.28 -9.95
C PRO A 351 -14.74 -49.68 -8.70
N ARG A 352 -15.24 -48.53 -8.23
CA ARG A 352 -14.67 -47.78 -7.09
C ARG A 352 -14.53 -48.61 -5.82
N THR A 353 -15.51 -49.45 -5.51
CA THR A 353 -15.48 -50.35 -4.33
C THR A 353 -14.33 -51.36 -4.42
N GLN A 354 -14.02 -51.84 -5.63
CA GLN A 354 -12.90 -52.73 -5.87
C GLN A 354 -11.57 -52.00 -5.73
N VAL A 355 -11.46 -50.77 -6.25
CA VAL A 355 -10.27 -49.92 -6.07
C VAL A 355 -10.03 -49.66 -4.58
N GLN A 356 -11.06 -49.27 -3.83
CA GLN A 356 -10.98 -49.02 -2.38
C GLN A 356 -10.40 -50.20 -1.59
N GLN A 357 -10.80 -51.43 -1.94
CA GLN A 357 -10.37 -52.63 -1.22
C GLN A 357 -9.02 -53.17 -1.70
N GLN A 358 -8.79 -53.20 -3.02
CA GLN A 358 -7.62 -53.87 -3.61
C GLN A 358 -6.40 -52.94 -3.69
N PHE A 359 -6.59 -51.64 -3.92
CA PHE A 359 -5.49 -50.72 -4.18
C PHE A 359 -4.52 -50.60 -2.99
N PRO A 360 -4.98 -50.42 -1.73
CA PRO A 360 -4.07 -50.40 -0.57
C PRO A 360 -3.27 -51.69 -0.36
N GLN A 361 -3.78 -52.84 -0.82
CA GLN A 361 -3.13 -54.14 -0.64
C GLN A 361 -2.09 -54.41 -1.74
N LEU A 362 -2.34 -53.93 -2.95
CA LEU A 362 -1.54 -54.20 -4.15
C LEU A 362 -0.58 -53.07 -4.52
N ALA A 363 -0.79 -51.87 -3.99
CA ALA A 363 0.11 -50.73 -4.13
C ALA A 363 1.16 -50.75 -3.02
N LYS A 364 2.44 -50.63 -3.41
CA LYS A 364 3.56 -50.41 -2.51
C LYS A 364 4.08 -49.00 -2.71
N VAL A 365 4.05 -48.19 -1.67
CA VAL A 365 4.55 -46.82 -1.67
C VAL A 365 5.68 -46.69 -0.67
N GLY A 366 6.73 -45.94 -0.99
CA GLY A 366 7.89 -45.83 -0.09
C GLY A 366 8.93 -44.81 -0.57
N PRO A 367 9.99 -44.59 0.22
CA PRO A 367 11.17 -43.87 -0.21
C PRO A 367 11.80 -44.53 -1.43
N ASN A 368 12.17 -43.74 -2.44
CA ASN A 368 12.78 -44.25 -3.66
C ASN A 368 14.04 -45.11 -3.41
N THR A 369 14.81 -44.78 -2.37
CA THR A 369 16.01 -45.52 -1.92
C THR A 369 15.71 -46.95 -1.48
N ARG A 370 14.49 -47.24 -1.01
CA ARG A 370 14.09 -48.53 -0.41
C ARG A 370 13.12 -49.33 -1.28
N MET A 371 12.61 -48.74 -2.37
CA MET A 371 11.61 -49.39 -3.22
C MET A 371 12.04 -50.75 -3.78
N SER A 372 13.30 -50.90 -4.20
CA SER A 372 13.79 -52.18 -4.73
C SER A 372 13.74 -53.31 -3.70
N GLU A 373 14.01 -53.00 -2.44
CA GLU A 373 13.94 -53.95 -1.33
C GLU A 373 12.48 -54.28 -0.98
N ILE A 374 11.63 -53.25 -0.88
CA ILE A 374 10.20 -53.40 -0.58
C ILE A 374 9.53 -54.34 -1.58
N VAL A 375 9.80 -54.16 -2.88
CA VAL A 375 9.20 -54.95 -3.95
C VAL A 375 9.77 -56.38 -3.98
N LYS A 376 11.09 -56.55 -3.96
CA LYS A 376 11.73 -57.88 -4.07
C LYS A 376 11.41 -58.79 -2.89
N ASN A 377 11.35 -58.22 -1.68
CA ASN A 377 11.14 -58.98 -0.44
C ASN A 377 9.67 -58.95 0.02
N ASN A 378 8.76 -58.38 -0.79
CA ASN A 378 7.35 -58.20 -0.47
C ASN A 378 7.09 -57.56 0.91
N LEU A 379 7.92 -56.58 1.30
CA LEU A 379 7.77 -55.87 2.57
C LEU A 379 6.55 -54.93 2.52
N PRO A 380 5.97 -54.58 3.68
CA PRO A 380 4.99 -53.51 3.75
C PRO A 380 5.63 -52.16 3.37
N GLY A 381 4.93 -51.37 2.55
CA GLY A 381 5.28 -49.98 2.29
C GLY A 381 4.62 -49.02 3.27
N ILE A 382 4.58 -47.74 2.92
CA ILE A 382 3.73 -46.73 3.55
C ILE A 382 2.26 -47.13 3.36
N GLY A 383 1.49 -47.08 4.45
CA GLY A 383 0.07 -47.39 4.45
C GLY A 383 -0.71 -46.40 3.58
N LEU A 384 -1.74 -46.91 2.90
CA LEU A 384 -2.68 -46.12 2.11
C LEU A 384 -4.05 -46.19 2.75
N GLU A 385 -4.52 -45.06 3.29
CA GLU A 385 -5.83 -44.95 3.93
C GLU A 385 -6.84 -44.36 2.95
N HIS A 386 -7.93 -45.07 2.67
CA HIS A 386 -8.97 -44.53 1.79
C HIS A 386 -9.58 -43.27 2.38
N LEU A 387 -9.66 -42.22 1.55
CA LEU A 387 -10.16 -40.91 1.90
C LEU A 387 -11.45 -40.61 1.13
N PRO A 388 -12.64 -40.81 1.74
CA PRO A 388 -13.92 -40.64 1.05
C PRO A 388 -14.14 -39.21 0.51
N ASN A 389 -13.64 -38.22 1.24
CA ASN A 389 -13.70 -36.80 0.90
C ASN A 389 -12.27 -36.24 0.93
N PRO A 390 -11.61 -36.01 -0.22
CA PRO A 390 -10.28 -35.42 -0.23
C PRO A 390 -10.32 -33.97 0.28
N PRO A 391 -9.16 -33.40 0.67
CA PRO A 391 -9.12 -32.04 1.18
C PRO A 391 -9.57 -31.03 0.12
N ARG A 392 -10.12 -29.89 0.56
CA ARG A 392 -10.77 -28.89 -0.30
C ARG A 392 -9.86 -28.30 -1.37
N GLN A 393 -8.56 -28.44 -1.22
CA GLN A 393 -7.53 -28.00 -2.15
C GLN A 393 -7.46 -28.89 -3.42
N ILE A 394 -7.99 -30.11 -3.38
CA ILE A 394 -8.05 -31.02 -4.53
C ILE A 394 -9.47 -31.04 -5.09
N ARG A 395 -9.60 -30.94 -6.42
CA ARG A 395 -10.89 -31.06 -7.09
C ARG A 395 -11.42 -32.49 -6.96
N VAL A 396 -12.63 -32.65 -6.44
CA VAL A 396 -13.27 -33.96 -6.34
C VAL A 396 -13.78 -34.39 -7.72
N VAL A 397 -13.30 -35.54 -8.20
CA VAL A 397 -13.79 -36.21 -9.40
C VAL A 397 -14.55 -37.47 -8.98
N ALA A 398 -15.84 -37.54 -9.36
CA ALA A 398 -16.74 -38.58 -8.85
C ALA A 398 -16.33 -40.02 -9.22
N THR A 399 -15.58 -40.19 -10.30
CA THR A 399 -15.05 -41.49 -10.77
C THR A 399 -13.82 -41.94 -10.02
N ASN A 400 -13.10 -41.02 -9.37
CA ASN A 400 -11.79 -41.29 -8.81
C ASN A 400 -11.90 -41.75 -7.35
N VAL A 401 -10.83 -42.37 -6.86
CA VAL A 401 -10.67 -42.82 -5.47
C VAL A 401 -9.40 -42.22 -4.90
N TYR A 402 -9.49 -41.69 -3.68
CA TYR A 402 -8.42 -40.95 -3.03
C TYR A 402 -7.84 -41.75 -1.86
N PHE A 403 -6.53 -41.73 -1.71
CA PHE A 403 -5.82 -42.40 -0.62
C PHE A 403 -4.82 -41.48 0.05
N LEU A 404 -4.89 -41.39 1.37
CA LEU A 404 -3.94 -40.69 2.21
C LEU A 404 -2.71 -41.58 2.48
N LEU A 405 -1.51 -41.02 2.40
CA LEU A 405 -0.30 -41.72 2.84
C LEU A 405 -0.15 -41.60 4.36
N ASP A 406 0.00 -42.74 5.04
CA ASP A 406 0.24 -42.79 6.48
C ASP A 406 1.68 -42.38 6.84
N LYS A 407 1.80 -41.19 7.46
CA LYS A 407 3.08 -40.66 7.96
C LYS A 407 3.55 -41.32 9.25
N ASN A 408 2.70 -42.01 9.99
CA ASN A 408 3.01 -42.62 11.29
C ASN A 408 3.70 -43.98 11.15
N THR A 409 4.55 -44.13 10.13
CA THR A 409 5.29 -45.36 9.85
C THR A 409 6.79 -45.13 10.05
N PRO A 410 7.55 -46.16 10.51
CA PRO A 410 9.01 -46.06 10.59
C PRO A 410 9.67 -45.72 9.26
N LEU A 411 9.07 -46.17 8.14
CA LEU A 411 9.55 -45.92 6.78
C LEU A 411 9.52 -44.43 6.41
N TRP A 412 8.58 -43.66 6.97
CA TRP A 412 8.47 -42.22 6.69
C TRP A 412 9.71 -41.44 7.12
N LYS A 413 10.42 -41.90 8.15
CA LYS A 413 11.67 -41.27 8.64
C LYS A 413 12.78 -41.25 7.59
N GLU A 414 12.74 -42.15 6.61
CA GLU A 414 13.75 -42.23 5.56
C GLU A 414 13.64 -41.10 4.52
N PHE A 415 12.51 -40.38 4.46
CA PHE A 415 12.42 -39.15 3.65
C PHE A 415 13.31 -37.99 4.17
N SER A 416 13.92 -38.16 5.35
CA SER A 416 15.01 -37.28 5.81
C SER A 416 16.24 -37.31 4.89
N THR A 417 16.44 -38.38 4.12
CA THR A 417 17.53 -38.52 3.14
C THR A 417 17.03 -38.78 1.72
N ALA A 418 15.89 -39.46 1.54
CA ALA A 418 15.31 -39.73 0.23
C ALA A 418 14.64 -38.48 -0.39
N PRO A 419 14.91 -38.14 -1.67
CA PRO A 419 14.32 -36.96 -2.33
C PRO A 419 12.99 -37.25 -3.07
N ALA A 420 12.55 -38.51 -3.14
CA ALA A 420 11.43 -38.89 -3.99
C ALA A 420 10.59 -40.02 -3.39
N ILE A 421 9.28 -39.98 -3.69
CA ILE A 421 8.33 -41.04 -3.37
C ILE A 421 8.29 -42.00 -4.55
N GLY A 422 8.59 -43.27 -4.28
CA GLY A 422 8.44 -44.36 -5.25
C GLY A 422 7.15 -45.13 -5.01
N MET A 423 6.58 -45.61 -6.11
CA MET A 423 5.33 -46.38 -6.11
C MET A 423 5.45 -47.57 -7.04
N HIS A 424 4.96 -48.72 -6.61
CA HIS A 424 4.91 -49.93 -7.41
C HIS A 424 3.56 -50.62 -7.24
N PHE A 425 2.97 -51.08 -8.34
CA PHE A 425 1.62 -51.64 -8.34
C PHE A 425 1.61 -53.08 -8.87
N ALA A 426 1.11 -53.99 -8.04
CA ALA A 426 0.84 -55.36 -8.44
C ALA A 426 -0.58 -55.51 -9.00
N GLY A 427 -0.78 -56.47 -9.89
CA GLY A 427 -2.07 -56.77 -10.50
C GLY A 427 -2.39 -55.93 -11.74
N ASP A 428 -3.53 -56.26 -12.36
CA ASP A 428 -4.02 -55.57 -13.54
C ASP A 428 -4.87 -54.35 -13.15
N TRP A 429 -4.50 -53.18 -13.68
CA TRP A 429 -5.14 -51.88 -13.45
C TRP A 429 -5.42 -51.23 -14.81
N PRO A 430 -6.55 -51.56 -15.46
CA PRO A 430 -6.84 -51.06 -16.80
C PRO A 430 -6.97 -49.53 -16.78
N GLU A 431 -6.34 -48.89 -17.75
CA GLU A 431 -6.37 -47.43 -17.95
C GLU A 431 -5.97 -46.63 -16.70
N LEU A 432 -5.02 -47.16 -15.92
CA LEU A 432 -4.57 -46.54 -14.67
C LEU A 432 -3.97 -45.14 -14.94
N LYS A 433 -4.59 -44.12 -14.35
CA LYS A 433 -4.01 -42.79 -14.19
C LYS A 433 -3.88 -42.46 -12.72
N LEU A 434 -2.77 -41.83 -12.38
CA LEU A 434 -2.42 -41.49 -11.02
C LEU A 434 -2.02 -40.03 -10.94
N GLU A 435 -2.49 -39.36 -9.90
CA GLU A 435 -1.97 -38.06 -9.50
C GLU A 435 -1.54 -38.14 -8.03
N LEU A 436 -0.42 -37.51 -7.70
CA LEU A 436 0.07 -37.40 -6.34
C LEU A 436 0.05 -35.93 -5.94
N TRP A 437 -0.52 -35.66 -4.77
CA TRP A 437 -0.73 -34.31 -4.26
C TRP A 437 -0.06 -34.16 -2.90
N ALA A 438 0.66 -33.07 -2.67
CA ALA A 438 1.18 -32.65 -1.38
C ALA A 438 0.42 -31.39 -0.91
N ILE A 439 -0.26 -31.47 0.23
CA ILE A 439 -1.18 -30.44 0.73
C ILE A 439 -0.62 -29.89 2.04
N PRO A 440 -0.10 -28.65 2.09
CA PRO A 440 0.44 -28.07 3.32
C PRO A 440 -0.55 -28.12 4.50
N GLU A 441 -0.07 -28.57 5.65
CA GLU A 441 -0.83 -28.77 6.90
C GLU A 441 -0.97 -27.48 7.71
N LYS A 442 -0.05 -26.53 7.52
CA LYS A 442 -0.12 -25.18 8.08
C LYS A 442 -0.37 -24.16 6.98
N LEU A 443 -1.39 -23.33 7.19
CA LEU A 443 -1.74 -22.16 6.38
C LEU A 443 -1.06 -20.91 6.92
#